data_AF-A0A5T1BQV8-F1
#
_entry.id   AF-A0A5T1BQV8-F1
#
_cell.length_a   1.000
_cell.length_b   1.000
_cell.length_c   1.000
_cell.angle_alpha   90.00
_cell.angle_beta   90.00
_cell.angle_gamma   90.00
#
_symmetry.space_group_name_H-M   'P 1'
#
loop_
_entity.id
_entity.type
_entity.pdbx_description
1 polymer ?
#
loop_
_entity_poly.entity_id
_entity_poly.type
_entity_poly.pdbx_seq_one_letter_code
_entity_poly.pdbx_strand_id
1 'polypeptide(L)'
;YERLYNFQYDFVISTRVDVDILLNESCIKNFYEMKFYEICDSHIGDGTGTGCVFGGREAMEKYTSLYCYMDKLKGRFVNYKLDNHEMFFKFNIYKNIKNVFVNLLQINIWGKTRVGNGYYFPNIKNELKMDIEKLENKFSKQEIDSFIKSFSIVEKRFKPMSSNVKVFNKHTGLVSNNYKIPLSYIIGSKLIKSSKKSYFYLFKSLITLAYFSKKYKINPEYTTDYETLKKYKNSFSFKVGSQFINAHKNWYKGGYIKFIFKDIPRLKREFDNKKYKL
;
A
#
# COMPACT_ATOMS: atom_id res chain seq x y z
N TYR A 1 -3.45 10.49 -0.04
CA TYR A 1 -3.67 10.49 1.43
C TYR A 1 -3.83 11.92 1.91
N GLU A 2 -2.83 12.78 1.70
CA GLU A 2 -2.85 14.23 1.89
C GLU A 2 -4.21 14.90 1.58
N ARG A 3 -4.72 14.76 0.33
CA ARG A 3 -6.03 15.32 -0.07
C ARG A 3 -7.22 14.89 0.81
N LEU A 4 -7.22 13.66 1.33
CA LEU A 4 -8.31 13.15 2.18
C LEU A 4 -8.29 13.78 3.57
N TYR A 5 -7.13 14.24 4.03
CA TYR A 5 -6.90 14.72 5.38
C TYR A 5 -6.47 16.19 5.45
N ASN A 6 -6.44 16.88 4.31
CA ASN A 6 -6.13 18.30 4.17
C ASN A 6 -4.81 18.72 4.84
N PHE A 7 -3.74 17.95 4.61
CA PHE A 7 -2.38 18.30 5.02
C PHE A 7 -1.39 17.90 3.92
N GLN A 8 -0.16 18.39 3.99
CA GLN A 8 0.95 18.01 3.12
C GLN A 8 2.12 17.52 3.97
N TYR A 9 2.87 16.54 3.46
CA TYR A 9 4.12 16.12 4.10
C TYR A 9 5.24 17.10 3.75
N ASP A 10 6.09 17.42 4.71
CA ASP A 10 7.28 18.25 4.49
C ASP A 10 8.41 17.45 3.80
N PHE A 11 8.47 16.15 4.10
CA PHE A 11 9.48 15.23 3.59
C PHE A 11 8.84 13.98 2.98
N VAL A 12 9.48 13.43 1.96
CA VAL A 12 9.08 12.18 1.32
C VAL A 12 10.26 11.22 1.29
N ILE A 13 10.00 9.98 1.70
CA ILE A 13 10.95 8.87 1.63
C ILE A 13 10.41 7.86 0.62
N SER A 14 11.19 7.59 -0.43
CA SER A 14 10.97 6.51 -1.39
C SER A 14 11.96 5.40 -1.06
N THR A 15 11.47 4.19 -0.84
CA THR A 15 12.31 3.05 -0.49
C THR A 15 11.89 1.82 -1.28
N ARG A 16 12.79 0.86 -1.38
CA ARG A 16 12.45 -0.48 -1.83
C ARG A 16 11.67 -1.22 -0.74
N VAL A 17 10.78 -2.11 -1.16
CA VAL A 17 9.95 -2.93 -0.26
C VAL A 17 10.72 -4.04 0.46
N ASP A 18 11.89 -4.39 -0.08
CA ASP A 18 12.74 -5.47 0.41
C ASP A 18 13.88 -4.97 1.30
N VAL A 19 13.94 -3.66 1.60
CA VAL A 19 14.98 -3.08 2.44
C VAL A 19 14.37 -2.52 3.71
N ASP A 20 15.02 -2.79 4.84
CA ASP A 20 14.62 -2.21 6.12
C ASP A 20 15.23 -0.82 6.28
N ILE A 21 14.40 0.16 6.63
CA ILE A 21 14.82 1.54 6.84
C ILE A 21 15.21 1.71 8.31
N LEU A 22 16.49 2.02 8.57
CA LEU A 22 16.98 2.36 9.90
C LEU A 22 17.02 3.89 10.04
N LEU A 23 16.00 4.45 10.69
CA LEU A 23 15.95 5.87 11.06
C LEU A 23 16.47 6.05 12.49
N ASN A 24 17.65 6.64 12.66
CA ASN A 24 18.16 7.04 13.97
C ASN A 24 18.04 8.56 14.18
N GLU A 25 18.31 9.07 15.38
CA GLU A 25 18.17 10.50 15.70
C GLU A 25 19.04 11.41 14.82
N SER A 26 20.24 10.94 14.43
CA SER A 26 21.09 11.66 13.48
C SER A 26 20.42 11.76 12.11
N CYS A 27 19.76 10.70 11.63
CA CYS A 27 19.00 10.72 10.37
C CYS A 27 17.92 11.82 10.38
N ILE A 28 17.20 11.91 11.52
CA ILE A 28 16.11 12.89 11.69
C ILE A 28 16.65 14.33 11.72
N LYS A 29 17.75 14.58 12.45
CA LYS A 29 18.36 15.92 12.51
C LYS A 29 18.71 16.42 11.11
N ASN A 30 19.30 15.57 10.29
CA ASN A 30 19.71 15.95 8.96
C ASN A 30 18.53 16.18 8.00
N PHE A 31 17.35 15.60 8.23
CA PHE A 31 16.14 15.98 7.47
C PHE A 31 15.86 17.48 7.62
N TYR A 32 15.98 18.01 8.84
CA TYR A 32 15.73 19.43 9.10
C TYR A 32 16.80 20.37 8.54
N GLU A 33 17.97 19.86 8.18
CA GLU A 33 19.07 20.64 7.58
C GLU A 33 19.04 20.64 6.04
N MET A 34 18.18 19.83 5.42
CA MET A 34 18.07 19.75 3.96
C MET A 34 17.48 21.01 3.32
N LYS A 35 18.06 21.43 2.19
CA LYS A 35 17.54 22.57 1.41
C LYS A 35 16.43 22.16 0.43
N PHE A 36 15.66 23.15 -0.05
CA PHE A 36 14.47 22.99 -0.89
C PHE A 36 14.64 22.18 -2.20
N TYR A 37 15.87 21.98 -2.67
CA TYR A 37 16.18 21.18 -3.88
C TYR A 37 17.24 20.11 -3.65
N GLU A 38 17.42 19.71 -2.40
CA GLU A 38 18.32 18.62 -2.06
C GLU A 38 17.53 17.32 -1.90
N ILE A 39 18.09 16.27 -2.48
CA ILE A 39 17.70 14.88 -2.19
C ILE A 39 18.92 14.16 -1.65
N CYS A 40 18.69 13.15 -0.83
CA CYS A 40 19.73 12.23 -0.40
C CYS A 40 19.49 10.89 -1.07
N ASP A 41 20.41 10.52 -1.95
CA ASP A 41 20.48 9.24 -2.64
C ASP A 41 21.92 8.74 -2.57
N SER A 42 22.08 7.43 -2.44
CA SER A 42 23.41 6.83 -2.46
C SER A 42 24.04 7.04 -3.85
N HIS A 43 25.26 7.56 -3.89
CA HIS A 43 26.03 7.67 -5.13
C HIS A 43 26.95 6.45 -5.24
N ILE A 44 26.68 5.59 -6.23
CA ILE A 44 27.53 4.45 -6.57
C ILE A 44 28.38 4.83 -7.79
N GLY A 45 29.35 3.99 -8.17
CA GLY A 45 30.22 4.25 -9.34
C GLY A 45 29.43 4.54 -10.62
N ASP A 46 28.22 3.97 -10.73
CA ASP A 46 27.32 4.10 -11.87
C ASP A 46 26.37 5.31 -11.79
N GLY A 47 26.40 6.09 -10.70
CA GLY A 47 25.60 7.30 -10.50
C GLY A 47 24.59 7.24 -9.35
N THR A 48 23.45 7.91 -9.52
CA THR A 48 22.34 7.97 -8.53
C THR A 48 21.22 7.01 -8.91
N GLY A 49 20.09 6.97 -8.22
CA GLY A 49 18.95 6.11 -8.58
C GLY A 49 19.00 4.73 -7.94
N THR A 50 19.48 4.63 -6.70
CA THR A 50 19.67 3.34 -5.98
C THR A 50 18.37 2.69 -5.49
N GLY A 51 17.24 3.37 -5.70
CA GLY A 51 15.91 2.90 -5.32
C GLY A 51 15.51 3.27 -3.88
N CYS A 52 16.41 3.89 -3.11
CA CYS A 52 16.10 4.43 -1.80
C CYS A 52 16.58 5.87 -1.66
N VAL A 53 15.64 6.80 -1.70
CA VAL A 53 15.89 8.24 -1.79
C VAL A 53 14.92 8.98 -0.90
N PHE A 54 15.39 10.05 -0.28
CA PHE A 54 14.52 10.97 0.44
C PHE A 54 14.90 12.42 0.19
N GLY A 55 13.98 13.32 0.52
CA GLY A 55 14.22 14.73 0.48
C GLY A 55 12.98 15.52 0.84
N GLY A 56 13.10 16.84 0.75
CA GLY A 56 11.96 17.73 0.87
C GLY A 56 10.90 17.39 -0.17
N ARG A 57 9.63 17.61 0.19
CA ARG A 57 8.47 17.25 -0.61
C ARG A 57 8.53 17.73 -2.05
N GLU A 58 8.98 18.96 -2.28
CA GLU A 58 9.08 19.56 -3.62
C GLU A 58 10.18 18.87 -4.46
N ALA A 59 11.36 18.67 -3.89
CA ALA A 59 12.47 17.98 -4.56
C ALA A 59 12.10 16.55 -4.95
N MET A 60 11.43 15.83 -4.04
CA MET A 60 10.99 14.45 -4.27
C MET A 60 9.86 14.36 -5.31
N GLU A 61 8.99 15.35 -5.39
CA GLU A 61 7.97 15.44 -6.43
C GLU A 61 8.58 15.55 -7.82
N LYS A 62 9.62 16.39 -7.94
CA LYS A 62 10.40 16.52 -9.18
C LYS A 62 11.13 15.22 -9.46
N TYR A 63 11.89 14.68 -8.51
CA TYR A 63 12.66 13.43 -8.65
C TYR A 63 11.79 12.25 -9.13
N THR A 64 10.66 12.02 -8.47
CA THR A 64 9.74 10.90 -8.81
C THR A 64 9.00 11.08 -10.12
N SER A 65 9.02 12.30 -10.70
CA SER A 65 8.38 12.58 -11.98
C SER A 65 9.19 12.17 -13.21
N LEU A 66 10.43 11.68 -13.06
CA LEU A 66 11.33 11.27 -14.15
C LEU A 66 10.60 10.60 -15.32
N TYR A 67 9.81 9.56 -15.01
CA TYR A 67 9.15 8.75 -16.03
C TYR A 67 8.09 9.50 -16.83
N CYS A 68 7.49 10.55 -16.27
CA CYS A 68 6.56 11.44 -16.97
C CYS A 68 7.26 12.34 -18.02
N TYR A 69 8.60 12.45 -17.95
CA TYR A 69 9.41 13.26 -18.87
C TYR A 69 10.22 12.41 -19.86
N MET A 70 10.02 11.10 -19.91
CA MET A 70 10.85 10.19 -20.73
C MET A 70 10.88 10.55 -22.21
N ASP A 71 9.73 10.93 -22.78
CA ASP A 71 9.66 11.32 -24.18
C ASP A 71 10.44 12.61 -24.47
N LYS A 72 10.53 13.52 -23.49
CA LYS A 72 11.28 14.77 -23.59
C LYS A 72 12.79 14.58 -23.40
N LEU A 73 13.18 13.57 -22.63
CA LEU A 73 14.60 13.23 -22.35
C LEU A 73 15.22 12.36 -23.46
N LYS A 74 14.39 11.64 -24.22
CA LYS A 74 14.80 10.75 -25.31
C LYS A 74 15.63 11.52 -26.35
N GLY A 75 16.83 11.02 -26.63
CA GLY A 75 17.69 11.51 -27.72
C GLY A 75 18.36 12.86 -27.47
N ARG A 76 18.13 13.51 -26.32
CA ARG A 76 18.81 14.75 -25.93
C ARG A 76 19.76 14.57 -24.75
N PHE A 77 19.36 13.78 -23.76
CA PHE A 77 20.10 13.68 -22.50
C PHE A 77 20.42 12.23 -22.09
N VAL A 78 19.55 11.26 -22.39
CA VAL A 78 19.74 9.85 -21.98
C VAL A 78 20.16 9.00 -23.18
N ASN A 79 21.30 8.31 -23.05
CA ASN A 79 21.81 7.41 -24.07
C ASN A 79 21.15 6.03 -23.95
N TYR A 80 21.03 5.51 -22.72
CA TYR A 80 20.44 4.20 -22.45
C TYR A 80 19.20 4.31 -21.58
N LYS A 81 18.02 4.07 -22.18
CA LYS A 81 16.73 4.11 -21.47
C LYS A 81 16.53 3.03 -20.40
N LEU A 82 17.39 2.02 -20.39
CA LEU A 82 17.34 0.92 -19.44
C LEU A 82 18.30 1.13 -18.27
N ASP A 83 19.15 2.16 -18.34
CA ASP A 83 20.05 2.53 -17.26
C ASP A 83 19.34 3.53 -16.34
N ASN A 84 18.79 3.01 -15.24
CA ASN A 84 18.16 3.83 -14.21
C ASN A 84 19.15 4.84 -13.61
N HIS A 85 20.43 4.47 -13.50
CA HIS A 85 21.42 5.30 -12.81
C HIS A 85 21.80 6.53 -13.63
N GLU A 86 22.06 6.33 -14.93
CA GLU A 86 22.24 7.42 -15.90
C GLU A 86 21.02 8.34 -15.92
N MET A 87 19.83 7.74 -16.02
CA MET A 87 18.57 8.48 -16.13
C MET A 87 18.32 9.39 -14.95
N PHE A 88 18.39 8.87 -13.72
CA PHE A 88 18.17 9.68 -12.52
C PHE A 88 19.25 10.74 -12.35
N PHE A 89 20.52 10.40 -12.60
CA PHE A 89 21.62 11.35 -12.46
C PHE A 89 21.43 12.56 -13.38
N LYS A 90 21.18 12.33 -14.67
CA LYS A 90 21.01 13.41 -15.65
C LYS A 90 19.71 14.17 -15.47
N PHE A 91 18.65 13.49 -15.06
CA PHE A 91 17.38 14.15 -14.78
C PHE A 91 17.45 15.07 -13.55
N ASN A 92 18.21 14.69 -12.53
CA ASN A 92 18.45 15.55 -11.37
C ASN A 92 19.12 16.85 -11.80
N ILE A 93 20.14 16.77 -12.67
CA ILE A 93 20.79 17.96 -13.26
C ILE A 93 19.76 18.80 -14.03
N TYR A 94 18.97 18.17 -14.90
CA TYR A 94 17.93 18.86 -15.69
C TYR A 94 16.88 19.58 -14.82
N LYS A 95 16.55 19.01 -13.65
CA LYS A 95 15.58 19.57 -12.71
C LYS A 95 16.19 20.45 -11.63
N ASN A 96 17.49 20.73 -11.70
CA ASN A 96 18.23 21.47 -10.68
C ASN A 96 18.07 20.86 -9.28
N ILE A 97 18.06 19.52 -9.22
CA ILE A 97 18.04 18.75 -7.98
C ILE A 97 19.48 18.41 -7.63
N LYS A 98 19.90 18.81 -6.45
CA LYS A 98 21.23 18.49 -5.92
C LYS A 98 21.14 17.20 -5.11
N ASN A 99 21.97 16.23 -5.46
CA ASN A 99 22.15 15.06 -4.59
C ASN A 99 23.13 15.43 -3.47
N VAL A 100 22.71 15.30 -2.22
CA VAL A 100 23.57 15.43 -1.05
C VAL A 100 23.92 14.05 -0.54
N PHE A 101 25.23 13.77 -0.49
CA PHE A 101 25.71 12.56 0.12
C PHE A 101 25.72 12.75 1.62
N VAL A 102 24.82 12.06 2.29
CA VAL A 102 24.83 12.04 3.73
C VAL A 102 24.50 10.61 4.14
N ASN A 103 25.25 10.10 5.11
CA ASN A 103 25.15 8.72 5.62
C ASN A 103 23.87 8.55 6.48
N LEU A 104 22.74 9.08 5.99
CA LEU A 104 21.49 9.39 6.72
C LEU A 104 20.45 8.31 6.69
N LEU A 105 20.61 7.36 5.78
CA LEU A 105 19.89 6.14 5.89
C LEU A 105 21.00 5.11 5.81
N GLN A 106 21.26 4.41 6.91
CA GLN A 106 22.00 3.16 6.86
C GLN A 106 21.12 2.14 6.15
N ILE A 107 20.93 2.37 4.85
CA ILE A 107 20.26 1.44 3.96
C ILE A 107 21.34 0.47 3.61
N ASN A 108 21.26 -0.71 4.19
CA ASN A 108 22.10 -1.78 3.72
C ASN A 108 21.56 -2.27 2.37
N ILE A 109 21.84 -1.51 1.31
CA ILE A 109 21.53 -1.88 -0.08
C ILE A 109 22.31 -3.15 -0.46
N TRP A 110 23.42 -3.40 0.25
CA TRP A 110 24.42 -4.44 -0.04
C TRP A 110 24.36 -5.57 1.00
N GLY A 111 23.43 -6.51 0.82
CA GLY A 111 23.50 -7.82 1.49
C GLY A 111 22.45 -8.09 2.58
N LYS A 112 21.60 -7.13 2.95
CA LYS A 112 20.41 -7.37 3.81
C LYS A 112 19.11 -6.96 3.10
N THR A 113 18.91 -7.48 1.90
CA THR A 113 17.57 -7.47 1.30
C THR A 113 16.77 -8.62 1.91
N ARG A 114 15.44 -8.48 2.01
CA ARG A 114 14.55 -9.61 2.34
C ARG A 114 14.71 -10.76 1.36
N VAL A 115 15.17 -10.48 0.13
CA VAL A 115 15.58 -11.47 -0.88
C VAL A 115 16.79 -12.29 -0.40
N GLY A 116 17.73 -11.66 0.32
CA GLY A 116 18.87 -12.33 0.96
C GLY A 116 18.48 -13.35 2.04
N ASN A 117 17.24 -13.33 2.56
CA ASN A 117 16.73 -14.36 3.48
C ASN A 117 16.41 -15.70 2.78
N GLY A 118 16.60 -15.74 1.46
CA GLY A 118 16.40 -16.89 0.58
C GLY A 118 15.20 -16.69 -0.34
N TYR A 119 15.27 -17.34 -1.51
CA TYR A 119 14.16 -17.40 -2.44
C TYR A 119 13.15 -18.48 -2.01
N TYR A 120 11.87 -18.20 -2.25
CA TYR A 120 10.81 -19.20 -2.15
C TYR A 120 10.57 -19.81 -3.52
N PHE A 121 10.40 -21.13 -3.56
CA PHE A 121 9.92 -21.77 -4.78
C PHE A 121 8.41 -21.61 -4.88
N PRO A 122 7.88 -21.12 -6.01
CA PRO A 122 6.44 -21.04 -6.20
C PRO A 122 5.84 -22.45 -6.21
N ASN A 123 4.59 -22.58 -5.75
CA ASN A 123 3.84 -23.81 -5.94
C ASN A 123 3.44 -23.92 -7.41
N ILE A 124 4.10 -24.81 -8.15
CA ILE A 124 3.89 -25.04 -9.58
C ILE A 124 3.17 -26.35 -9.88
N LYS A 125 2.58 -27.02 -8.88
CA LYS A 125 2.05 -28.39 -9.05
C LYS A 125 0.98 -28.48 -10.14
N ASN A 126 0.12 -27.47 -10.24
CA ASN A 126 -0.96 -27.46 -11.21
C ASN A 126 -0.42 -27.18 -12.63
N GLU A 127 0.45 -26.19 -12.76
CA GLU A 127 1.10 -25.81 -14.01
C GLU A 127 1.94 -26.96 -14.55
N LEU A 128 2.74 -27.60 -13.68
CA LEU A 128 3.54 -28.76 -14.04
C LEU A 128 2.67 -29.93 -14.50
N LYS A 129 1.54 -30.19 -13.83
CA LYS A 129 0.58 -31.22 -14.25
C LYS A 129 0.00 -30.91 -15.64
N MET A 130 -0.46 -29.68 -15.86
CA MET A 130 -1.02 -29.25 -17.14
C MET A 130 0.00 -29.34 -18.28
N ASP A 131 1.27 -29.04 -17.99
CA ASP A 131 2.34 -29.16 -18.97
C ASP A 131 2.67 -30.63 -19.25
N ILE A 132 2.71 -31.50 -18.24
CA ILE A 132 2.89 -32.94 -18.43
C ILE A 132 1.78 -33.54 -19.30
N GLU A 133 0.51 -33.25 -19.03
CA GLU A 133 -0.64 -33.74 -19.82
C GLU A 133 -0.51 -33.39 -21.31
N LYS A 134 0.06 -32.23 -21.64
CA LYS A 134 0.31 -31.84 -23.04
C LYS A 134 1.50 -32.57 -23.68
N LEU A 135 2.44 -33.01 -22.85
CA LEU A 135 3.69 -33.65 -23.27
C LEU A 135 3.59 -35.18 -23.36
N GLU A 136 2.58 -35.79 -22.73
CA GLU A 136 2.33 -37.25 -22.75
C GLU A 136 2.27 -37.85 -24.16
N ASN A 137 1.80 -37.08 -25.15
CA ASN A 137 1.73 -37.53 -26.55
C ASN A 137 3.02 -37.25 -27.37
N LYS A 138 4.00 -36.56 -26.79
CA LYS A 138 5.21 -36.10 -27.49
C LYS A 138 6.50 -36.71 -26.97
N PHE A 139 6.51 -37.17 -25.72
CA PHE A 139 7.70 -37.68 -25.04
C PHE A 139 7.43 -39.05 -24.43
N SER A 140 8.47 -39.84 -24.31
CA SER A 140 8.41 -41.12 -23.61
C SER A 140 8.19 -40.91 -22.11
N LYS A 141 7.67 -41.94 -21.44
CA LYS A 141 7.46 -41.90 -19.99
C LYS A 141 8.76 -41.62 -19.21
N GLN A 142 9.90 -42.16 -19.67
CA GLN A 142 11.20 -41.91 -19.05
C GLN A 142 11.63 -40.44 -19.12
N GLU A 143 11.36 -39.76 -20.23
CA GLU A 143 11.68 -38.33 -20.39
C GLU A 143 10.80 -37.46 -19.48
N ILE A 144 9.51 -37.79 -19.40
CA ILE A 144 8.57 -37.11 -18.50
C ILE A 144 9.00 -37.26 -17.04
N ASP A 145 9.39 -38.48 -16.63
CA ASP A 145 9.90 -38.74 -15.27
C ASP A 145 11.19 -37.94 -14.99
N SER A 146 12.05 -37.77 -15.99
CA SER A 146 13.26 -36.94 -15.88
C SER A 146 12.92 -35.45 -15.67
N PHE A 147 11.91 -34.92 -16.36
CA PHE A 147 11.43 -33.55 -16.16
C PHE A 147 10.89 -33.35 -14.74
N ILE A 148 10.01 -34.25 -14.27
CA ILE A 148 9.46 -34.21 -12.91
C ILE A 148 10.57 -34.26 -11.86
N LYS A 149 11.56 -35.13 -12.07
CA LYS A 149 12.74 -35.25 -11.18
C LYS A 149 13.54 -33.95 -11.13
N SER A 150 13.72 -33.27 -12.27
CA SER A 150 14.43 -32.00 -12.35
C SER A 150 13.74 -30.91 -11.51
N PHE A 151 12.41 -30.75 -11.64
CA PHE A 151 11.64 -29.83 -10.80
C PHE A 151 11.71 -30.18 -9.31
N SER A 152 11.70 -31.48 -8.98
CA SER A 152 11.83 -31.95 -7.59
C SER A 152 13.20 -31.59 -6.98
N ILE A 153 14.27 -31.62 -7.77
CA ILE A 153 15.62 -31.19 -7.33
C ILE A 153 15.64 -29.68 -7.06
N VAL A 154 15.02 -28.90 -7.96
CA VAL A 154 14.91 -27.46 -7.81
C VAL A 154 14.11 -27.10 -6.56
N GLU A 155 12.93 -27.71 -6.36
CA GLU A 155 12.07 -27.48 -5.19
C GLU A 155 12.81 -27.73 -3.88
N LYS A 156 13.62 -28.79 -3.79
CA LYS A 156 14.44 -29.10 -2.60
C LYS A 156 15.50 -28.05 -2.28
N ARG A 157 15.95 -27.25 -3.25
CA ARG A 157 16.98 -26.22 -3.04
C ARG A 157 16.42 -24.93 -2.44
N PHE A 158 15.10 -24.75 -2.48
CA PHE A 158 14.44 -23.52 -2.06
C PHE A 158 13.52 -23.77 -0.86
N LYS A 159 13.19 -22.70 -0.13
CA LYS A 159 12.23 -22.80 0.97
C LYS A 159 10.81 -22.95 0.39
N PRO A 160 9.97 -23.86 0.90
CA PRO A 160 8.58 -23.95 0.47
C PRO A 160 7.84 -22.67 0.87
N MET A 161 6.99 -22.19 -0.02
CA MET A 161 6.20 -20.98 0.23
C MET A 161 5.11 -21.27 1.28
N SER A 162 4.94 -20.40 2.27
CA SER A 162 3.87 -20.60 3.26
C SER A 162 2.49 -20.49 2.61
N SER A 163 1.50 -21.22 3.13
CA SER A 163 0.11 -21.14 2.66
C SER A 163 -0.51 -19.74 2.81
N ASN A 164 0.13 -18.85 3.58
CA ASN A 164 -0.31 -17.49 3.84
C ASN A 164 0.39 -16.43 2.96
N VAL A 165 1.18 -16.84 1.95
CA VAL A 165 1.86 -15.89 1.07
C VAL A 165 0.86 -15.21 0.13
N LYS A 166 1.00 -13.89 0.04
CA LYS A 166 0.25 -13.04 -0.89
C LYS A 166 0.70 -13.31 -2.32
N VAL A 167 -0.17 -13.94 -3.11
CA VAL A 167 0.09 -14.19 -4.54
C VAL A 167 -0.25 -12.94 -5.35
N PHE A 168 0.71 -12.43 -6.10
CA PHE A 168 0.54 -11.28 -7.00
C PHE A 168 0.06 -11.77 -8.38
N ASN A 169 -1.13 -11.35 -8.82
CA ASN A 169 -1.65 -11.71 -10.13
C ASN A 169 -1.28 -10.63 -11.17
N LYS A 170 -0.43 -11.00 -12.13
CA LYS A 170 0.12 -10.10 -13.16
C LYS A 170 -0.94 -9.58 -14.13
N HIS A 171 -2.07 -10.28 -14.30
CA HIS A 171 -3.14 -9.88 -15.22
C HIS A 171 -4.05 -8.78 -14.66
N THR A 172 -4.14 -8.64 -13.33
CA THR A 172 -4.98 -7.64 -12.67
C THR A 172 -4.19 -6.56 -11.95
N GLY A 173 -2.87 -6.74 -11.81
CA GLY A 173 -2.00 -5.86 -11.01
C GLY A 173 -2.31 -5.92 -9.50
N LEU A 174 -3.10 -6.90 -9.05
CA LEU A 174 -3.61 -7.00 -7.70
C LEU A 174 -3.23 -8.35 -7.09
N VAL A 175 -2.69 -8.29 -5.87
CA VAL A 175 -2.65 -9.43 -4.95
C VAL A 175 -4.10 -9.91 -4.77
N SER A 176 -4.35 -11.22 -4.69
CA SER A 176 -5.62 -11.77 -4.20
C SER A 176 -5.85 -11.30 -2.77
N ASN A 177 -6.29 -10.05 -2.63
CA ASN A 177 -6.36 -9.36 -1.38
C ASN A 177 -7.68 -9.74 -0.77
N ASN A 178 -7.61 -10.43 0.36
CA ASN A 178 -8.56 -10.17 1.41
C ASN A 178 -8.41 -8.68 1.77
N TYR A 179 -9.19 -7.82 1.12
CA TYR A 179 -9.24 -6.41 1.42
C TYR A 179 -9.95 -6.25 2.75
N LYS A 180 -9.24 -5.72 3.74
CA LYS A 180 -9.82 -5.39 5.04
C LYS A 180 -10.98 -4.42 4.82
N ILE A 181 -12.19 -4.86 5.15
CA ILE A 181 -13.38 -4.02 5.11
C ILE A 181 -13.16 -2.88 6.12
N PRO A 182 -13.41 -1.62 5.74
CA PRO A 182 -13.14 -0.52 6.65
C PRO A 182 -13.99 -0.63 7.91
N LEU A 183 -13.37 -0.47 9.08
CA LEU A 183 -14.06 -0.57 10.37
C LEU A 183 -15.26 0.39 10.45
N SER A 184 -15.14 1.58 9.89
CA SER A 184 -16.23 2.55 9.79
C SER A 184 -17.46 1.98 9.06
N TYR A 185 -17.26 1.19 8.00
CA TYR A 185 -18.37 0.55 7.29
C TYR A 185 -19.09 -0.47 8.18
N ILE A 186 -18.34 -1.35 8.86
CA ILE A 186 -18.87 -2.40 9.75
C ILE A 186 -19.66 -1.78 10.91
N ILE A 187 -19.12 -0.73 11.52
CA ILE A 187 -19.79 -0.04 12.62
C ILE A 187 -21.05 0.65 12.12
N GLY A 188 -20.97 1.40 11.03
CA GLY A 188 -22.13 2.12 10.52
C GLY A 188 -23.23 1.19 10.00
N SER A 189 -22.90 0.06 9.40
CA SER A 189 -23.90 -0.94 8.97
C SER A 189 -24.65 -1.53 10.17
N LYS A 190 -23.95 -1.83 11.27
CA LYS A 190 -24.56 -2.28 12.53
C LYS A 190 -25.45 -1.20 13.15
N LEU A 191 -25.00 0.05 13.18
CA LEU A 191 -25.78 1.19 13.69
C LEU A 191 -27.04 1.47 12.85
N ILE A 192 -26.94 1.39 11.53
CA ILE A 192 -28.11 1.57 10.66
C ILE A 192 -29.10 0.43 10.88
N LYS A 193 -28.62 -0.83 10.96
CA LYS A 193 -29.47 -1.99 11.22
C LYS A 193 -30.19 -1.90 12.58
N SER A 194 -29.53 -1.40 13.63
CA SER A 194 -30.16 -1.18 14.94
C SER A 194 -31.15 -0.02 14.93
N SER A 195 -30.85 1.07 14.19
CA SER A 195 -31.70 2.26 14.10
C SER A 195 -33.09 2.01 13.48
N LYS A 196 -33.20 1.01 12.59
CA LYS A 196 -34.48 0.62 11.97
C LYS A 196 -35.50 0.07 12.97
N LYS A 197 -35.06 -0.33 14.17
CA LYS A 197 -35.94 -0.88 15.22
C LYS A 197 -36.53 0.22 16.11
N SER A 198 -35.74 1.22 16.50
CA SER A 198 -36.19 2.49 17.12
C SER A 198 -34.98 3.37 17.49
N TYR A 199 -35.19 4.69 17.66
CA TYR A 199 -34.17 5.65 18.11
C TYR A 199 -33.57 5.27 19.48
N PHE A 200 -34.36 4.66 20.37
CA PHE A 200 -33.90 4.15 21.66
C PHE A 200 -32.87 3.01 21.51
N TYR A 201 -33.04 2.15 20.49
CA TYR A 201 -32.08 1.10 20.16
C TYR A 201 -30.79 1.63 19.54
N LEU A 202 -30.83 2.83 18.93
CA LEU A 202 -29.61 3.53 18.54
C LEU A 202 -28.79 3.82 19.80
N PHE A 203 -29.35 4.51 20.80
CA PHE A 203 -28.67 4.80 22.08
C PHE A 203 -28.12 3.55 22.78
N LYS A 204 -28.94 2.49 22.90
CA LYS A 204 -28.49 1.20 23.44
C LYS A 204 -27.33 0.62 22.64
N SER A 205 -27.38 0.68 21.31
CA SER A 205 -26.31 0.18 20.44
C SER A 205 -25.02 1.01 20.50
N LEU A 206 -25.11 2.34 20.73
CA LEU A 206 -23.95 3.21 20.92
C LEU A 206 -23.20 2.86 22.22
N ILE A 207 -23.95 2.70 23.33
CA ILE A 207 -23.40 2.30 24.64
C ILE A 207 -22.80 0.88 24.56
N THR A 208 -23.53 -0.05 23.94
CA THR A 208 -23.06 -1.42 23.73
C THR A 208 -21.79 -1.42 22.89
N LEU A 209 -21.75 -0.73 21.74
CA LEU A 209 -20.55 -0.68 20.90
C LEU A 209 -19.36 0.00 21.59
N ALA A 210 -19.58 1.04 22.39
CA ALA A 210 -18.52 1.70 23.16
C ALA A 210 -17.96 0.80 24.29
N TYR A 211 -18.83 0.03 24.96
CA TYR A 211 -18.43 -0.95 25.95
C TYR A 211 -17.68 -2.13 25.30
N PHE A 212 -18.24 -2.69 24.22
CA PHE A 212 -17.63 -3.79 23.48
C PHE A 212 -16.33 -3.38 22.80
N SER A 213 -16.16 -2.15 22.29
CA SER A 213 -14.88 -1.70 21.72
C SER A 213 -13.77 -1.60 22.76
N LYS A 214 -14.13 -1.34 24.04
CA LYS A 214 -13.18 -1.31 25.16
C LYS A 214 -12.85 -2.72 25.66
N LYS A 215 -13.82 -3.65 25.63
CA LYS A 215 -13.70 -5.01 26.19
C LYS A 215 -13.29 -6.09 25.17
N TYR A 216 -13.62 -5.94 23.89
CA TYR A 216 -13.37 -6.92 22.82
C TYR A 216 -12.84 -6.26 21.55
N LYS A 217 -11.81 -6.84 20.94
CA LYS A 217 -11.32 -6.42 19.62
C LYS A 217 -12.36 -6.79 18.57
N ILE A 218 -12.92 -5.80 17.86
CA ILE A 218 -13.79 -6.08 16.70
C ILE A 218 -12.93 -6.79 15.65
N ASN A 219 -13.26 -8.04 15.34
CA ASN A 219 -12.52 -8.83 14.37
C ASN A 219 -12.60 -8.18 12.97
N PRO A 220 -11.48 -8.11 12.22
CA PRO A 220 -11.48 -7.55 10.88
C PRO A 220 -12.25 -8.46 9.92
N GLU A 221 -13.24 -7.90 9.23
CA GLU A 221 -13.90 -8.55 8.09
C GLU A 221 -13.14 -8.25 6.80
N TYR A 222 -13.21 -9.16 5.82
CA TYR A 222 -12.48 -9.06 4.56
C TYR A 222 -13.39 -9.28 3.34
N THR A 223 -13.04 -8.68 2.21
CA THR A 223 -13.68 -8.92 0.91
C THR A 223 -12.62 -9.19 -0.16
N THR A 224 -12.90 -10.04 -1.14
CA THR A 224 -12.00 -10.35 -2.26
C THR A 224 -12.20 -9.43 -3.45
N ASP A 225 -13.29 -8.64 -3.49
CA ASP A 225 -13.64 -7.74 -4.58
C ASP A 225 -13.29 -6.27 -4.26
N TYR A 226 -12.42 -5.69 -5.09
CA TYR A 226 -11.98 -4.30 -4.98
C TYR A 226 -13.11 -3.30 -5.28
N GLU A 227 -13.98 -3.59 -6.25
CA GLU A 227 -15.10 -2.70 -6.58
C GLU A 227 -16.10 -2.66 -5.43
N THR A 228 -16.34 -3.81 -4.79
CA THR A 228 -17.08 -3.89 -3.53
C THR A 228 -16.41 -3.10 -2.41
N LEU A 229 -15.07 -3.14 -2.26
CA LEU A 229 -14.35 -2.32 -1.28
C LEU A 229 -14.53 -0.81 -1.54
N LYS A 230 -14.46 -0.38 -2.80
CA LYS A 230 -14.66 1.01 -3.22
C LYS A 230 -16.09 1.46 -2.92
N LYS A 231 -17.08 0.61 -3.19
CA LYS A 231 -18.48 0.83 -2.79
C LYS A 231 -18.62 0.97 -1.28
N TYR A 232 -17.96 0.13 -0.48
CA TYR A 232 -17.98 0.25 0.98
C TYR A 232 -17.44 1.58 1.46
N LYS A 233 -16.27 2.02 0.99
CA LYS A 233 -15.67 3.31 1.36
C LYS A 233 -16.53 4.52 0.96
N ASN A 234 -17.35 4.38 -0.08
CA ASN A 234 -18.24 5.44 -0.55
C ASN A 234 -19.68 5.35 -0.01
N SER A 235 -20.01 4.30 0.75
CA SER A 235 -21.37 4.04 1.23
C SER A 235 -21.81 5.00 2.35
N PHE A 236 -23.13 5.12 2.52
CA PHE A 236 -23.74 5.82 3.65
C PHE A 236 -23.30 5.20 4.99
N SER A 237 -23.27 3.86 5.07
CA SER A 237 -22.81 3.11 6.24
C SER A 237 -21.39 3.51 6.66
N PHE A 238 -20.47 3.63 5.71
CA PHE A 238 -19.11 4.06 6.02
C PHE A 238 -19.08 5.47 6.63
N LYS A 239 -19.80 6.43 6.04
CA LYS A 239 -19.87 7.80 6.57
C LYS A 239 -20.47 7.86 7.97
N VAL A 240 -21.54 7.11 8.23
CA VAL A 240 -22.18 7.00 9.55
C VAL A 240 -21.19 6.47 10.58
N GLY A 241 -20.48 5.38 10.29
CA GLY A 241 -19.51 4.82 11.23
C GLY A 241 -18.27 5.68 11.41
N SER A 242 -17.82 6.42 10.39
CA SER A 242 -16.73 7.39 10.54
C SER A 242 -17.11 8.52 11.50
N GLN A 243 -18.33 9.06 11.38
CA GLN A 243 -18.82 10.08 12.31
C GLN A 243 -19.03 9.53 13.73
N PHE A 244 -19.46 8.27 13.86
CA PHE A 244 -19.55 7.62 15.17
C PHE A 244 -18.18 7.45 15.83
N ILE A 245 -17.15 7.03 15.10
CA ILE A 245 -15.78 6.93 15.63
C ILE A 245 -15.30 8.32 16.08
N ASN A 246 -15.59 9.37 15.32
CA ASN A 246 -15.24 10.74 15.68
C ASN A 246 -15.99 11.22 16.95
N ALA A 247 -17.27 10.87 17.06
CA ALA A 247 -18.09 11.13 18.24
C ALA A 247 -17.54 10.41 19.48
N HIS A 248 -17.10 9.17 19.32
CA HIS A 248 -16.46 8.38 20.36
C HIS A 248 -15.14 9.03 20.82
N LYS A 249 -14.30 9.52 19.90
CA LYS A 249 -13.07 10.26 20.28
C LYS A 249 -13.36 11.55 21.05
N ASN A 250 -14.51 12.18 20.80
CA ASN A 250 -14.92 13.43 21.43
C ASN A 250 -16.08 13.22 22.43
N TRP A 251 -16.22 12.03 23.01
CA TRP A 251 -17.36 11.68 23.84
C TRP A 251 -17.55 12.66 25.01
N TYR A 252 -16.44 13.05 25.64
CA TYR A 252 -16.37 13.99 26.76
C TYR A 252 -16.73 15.45 26.40
N LYS A 253 -16.76 15.79 25.10
CA LYS A 253 -17.19 17.11 24.58
C LYS A 253 -18.61 17.07 24.00
N GLY A 254 -19.43 16.10 24.43
CA GLY A 254 -20.78 15.91 23.87
C GLY A 254 -20.78 15.35 22.45
N GLY A 255 -19.71 14.65 22.04
CA GLY A 255 -19.56 14.11 20.67
C GLY A 255 -20.75 13.26 20.21
N TYR A 256 -21.33 12.46 21.10
CA TYR A 256 -22.51 11.65 20.77
C TYR A 256 -23.80 12.47 20.59
N ILE A 257 -23.98 13.54 21.37
CA ILE A 257 -25.12 14.46 21.23
C ILE A 257 -25.04 15.13 19.85
N LYS A 258 -23.87 15.68 19.51
CA LYS A 258 -23.61 16.24 18.17
C LYS A 258 -23.83 15.20 17.07
N PHE A 259 -23.36 13.97 17.25
CA PHE A 259 -23.54 12.90 16.28
C PHE A 259 -25.01 12.63 15.96
N ILE A 260 -25.84 12.50 17.00
CA ILE A 260 -27.25 12.14 16.85
C ILE A 260 -28.08 13.29 16.28
N PHE A 261 -27.90 14.51 16.80
CA PHE A 261 -28.78 15.63 16.48
C PHE A 261 -28.27 16.50 15.32
N LYS A 262 -26.98 16.44 14.98
CA LYS A 262 -26.37 17.25 13.92
C LYS A 262 -25.83 16.41 12.77
N ASP A 263 -24.96 15.44 13.06
CA ASP A 263 -24.25 14.73 12.00
C ASP A 263 -25.14 13.71 11.27
N ILE A 264 -25.98 12.94 11.96
CA ILE A 264 -26.91 12.00 11.32
C ILE A 264 -27.95 12.72 10.43
N PRO A 265 -28.66 13.78 10.89
CA PRO A 265 -29.60 14.51 10.05
C PRO A 265 -28.93 15.19 8.84
N ARG A 266 -27.71 15.73 9.01
CA ARG A 266 -26.92 16.26 7.89
C ARG A 266 -26.56 15.18 6.88
N LEU A 267 -26.05 14.03 7.35
CA LEU A 267 -25.67 12.93 6.48
C LEU A 267 -26.87 12.37 5.69
N LYS A 268 -28.07 12.30 6.30
CA LYS A 268 -29.31 11.92 5.60
C LYS A 268 -29.61 12.89 4.46
N ARG A 269 -29.66 14.20 4.75
CA ARG A 269 -29.89 15.24 3.73
C ARG A 269 -28.87 15.19 2.59
N GLU A 270 -27.59 15.03 2.90
CA GLU A 270 -26.53 14.90 1.88
C GLU A 270 -26.68 13.64 1.01
N PHE A 271 -27.16 12.54 1.60
CA PHE A 271 -27.37 11.29 0.88
C PHE A 271 -28.61 11.37 -0.02
N ASP A 272 -29.71 11.91 0.50
CA ASP A 272 -30.95 12.10 -0.26
C ASP A 272 -30.72 13.06 -1.43
N ASN A 273 -30.05 14.20 -1.21
CA ASN A 273 -29.71 15.17 -2.27
C ASN A 273 -28.78 14.59 -3.36
N LYS A 274 -27.97 13.58 -3.04
CA LYS A 274 -27.14 12.87 -4.04
C LYS A 274 -27.93 11.85 -4.84
N LYS A 275 -29.01 11.30 -4.28
CA LYS A 275 -29.89 10.33 -4.96
C LYS A 275 -30.77 11.00 -6.03
N TYR A 276 -31.07 12.30 -5.88
CA TYR A 276 -31.85 13.10 -6.85
C TYR A 276 -31.01 13.80 -7.94
N LYS A 277 -29.70 13.51 -8.03
CA LYS A 277 -28.77 14.07 -9.04
C LYS A 277 -28.19 13.03 -10.00
N LEU A 278 -28.71 11.79 -9.97
CA LEU A 278 -28.40 10.67 -10.86
C LEU A 278 -29.69 10.27 -11.57
#